data_AF-A0A438N875-F1
#
_entry.id   AF-A0A438N875-F1
#
_cell.length_a   1.000
_cell.length_b   1.000
_cell.length_c   1.000
_cell.angle_alpha   90.00
_cell.angle_beta   90.00
_cell.angle_gamma   90.00
#
_symmetry.space_group_name_H-M   'P 1'
#
loop_
_entity.id
_entity.type
_entity.pdbx_description
1 polymer ?
#
loop_
_entity_poly.entity_id
_entity_poly.type
_entity_poly.pdbx_seq_one_letter_code
_entity_poly.pdbx_strand_id
1 'polypeptide(L)'
;MVGVPRSKACANCKARRKGCDEKRPSCSQCLRRGVQCQGYSNELNIRFEDPGAKDRGVLTSRANKSPRLSSTSRETEVIYHLQVLPHSFQKSAFRDQVYEVFFKQYLPHESGTWLHLETDLAVLPATTWLNVAACSPTTGTLLGDALAALTLNHIAQSQHRPGFLQEGRLLYVKTIQRINKALVNIDHRLDDETLAAVMVLTMYEAGNLEKPYFIGWQDFRGETQEGITTQAEGWFSHVRGAQALIKLRGKRNFSNPLSEKLFLGSRTAQFISAIGARRAIIDDTPWPSNHNEKRASTHIRLFEILQRLPGLMELTDRMYPSQGEAVTEAMQAHFTSLLARLVEDSQQLRCELEDWLVSLESENQHHHQGQLYWPERSTLYSRLPAYSPIRDLAFGYFFCFPDAEVAQQVVMFWTGSLLVHSNLWLAKRRLLEAGFDASLPWDASPKTDGKRDSPLPAPFTRPIPPQALLIVQSSEYFLHPDMGFSGCDFIGFPMSVAQACLEHFYAPELAWYDILFARMKEIRNGGTSLSEASISHIGELSPSPLRL
;
A
#
# COMPACT_ATOMS: atom_id res chain seq x y z
N MET A 1 0.52 -40.19 18.68
CA MET A 1 0.74 -41.01 19.89
C MET A 1 0.57 -40.08 21.08
N VAL A 2 -0.18 -40.52 22.10
CA VAL A 2 -0.65 -39.73 23.26
C VAL A 2 0.41 -38.79 23.84
N GLY A 3 0.17 -37.48 23.75
CA GLY A 3 1.02 -36.45 24.34
C GLY A 3 0.92 -36.45 25.86
N VAL A 4 2.07 -36.33 26.53
CA VAL A 4 2.13 -36.21 28.00
C VAL A 4 1.37 -34.94 28.43
N PRO A 5 0.29 -35.05 29.23
CA PRO A 5 -0.50 -33.89 29.61
C PRO A 5 0.33 -32.91 30.47
N ARG A 6 0.51 -31.67 30.02
CA ARG A 6 1.07 -30.61 30.87
C ARG A 6 -0.05 -29.95 31.67
N SER A 7 0.12 -29.86 32.99
CA SER A 7 -0.92 -29.31 33.87
C SER A 7 -1.19 -27.83 33.56
N LYS A 8 -2.46 -27.49 33.32
CA LYS A 8 -2.98 -26.12 33.19
C LYS A 8 -3.10 -25.37 34.53
N ALA A 9 -2.52 -25.91 35.61
CA ALA A 9 -2.55 -25.32 36.94
C ALA A 9 -1.80 -23.97 37.00
N CYS A 10 -2.28 -23.07 37.88
CA CYS A 10 -1.60 -21.79 38.15
C CYS A 10 -0.19 -22.01 38.72
N ALA A 11 0.69 -21.03 38.62
CA ALA A 11 2.10 -21.13 39.03
C ALA A 11 2.25 -21.64 40.48
N ASN A 12 1.44 -21.12 41.41
CA ASN A 12 1.44 -21.55 42.82
C ASN A 12 1.07 -23.03 43.00
N CYS A 13 0.02 -23.50 42.29
CA CYS A 13 -0.43 -24.89 42.39
C CYS A 13 0.54 -25.84 41.69
N LYS A 14 1.16 -25.39 40.60
CA LYS A 14 2.18 -26.12 39.84
C LYS A 14 3.46 -26.32 40.64
N ALA A 15 3.97 -25.26 41.29
CA ALA A 15 5.13 -25.32 42.18
C ALA A 15 4.93 -26.32 43.33
N ARG A 16 3.68 -26.46 43.79
CA ARG A 16 3.31 -27.35 44.90
C ARG A 16 2.79 -28.72 44.49
N ARG A 17 2.72 -29.01 43.18
CA ARG A 17 2.16 -30.26 42.63
C ARG A 17 0.77 -30.59 43.20
N LYS A 18 -0.12 -29.59 43.29
CA LYS A 18 -1.52 -29.74 43.75
C LYS A 18 -2.51 -29.46 42.62
N GLY A 19 -3.68 -30.11 42.67
CA GLY A 19 -4.76 -29.89 41.70
C GLY A 19 -5.27 -28.44 41.72
N CYS A 20 -5.47 -27.86 40.54
CA CYS A 20 -5.94 -26.49 40.34
C CYS A 20 -7.26 -26.53 39.57
N ASP A 21 -8.22 -25.69 39.98
CA ASP A 21 -9.55 -25.60 39.38
C ASP A 21 -9.65 -24.56 38.26
N GLU A 22 -8.53 -23.95 37.87
CA GLU A 22 -8.38 -23.09 36.68
C GLU A 22 -9.27 -21.83 36.61
N LYS A 23 -9.97 -21.48 37.70
CA LYS A 23 -10.79 -20.26 37.78
C LYS A 23 -9.95 -18.97 37.66
N ARG A 24 -10.54 -17.96 37.02
CA ARG A 24 -9.99 -16.60 36.86
C ARG A 24 -10.87 -15.58 37.62
N PRO A 25 -10.30 -14.53 38.24
CA PRO A 25 -8.90 -14.10 38.22
C PRO A 25 -7.98 -14.87 39.21
N SER A 26 -8.53 -15.69 40.11
CA SER A 26 -7.76 -16.51 41.06
C SER A 26 -8.38 -17.90 41.25
N CYS A 27 -7.55 -18.92 41.43
CA CYS A 27 -8.02 -20.29 41.66
C CYS A 27 -8.52 -20.47 43.11
N SER A 28 -9.49 -21.36 43.33
CA SER A 28 -10.12 -21.55 44.66
C SER A 28 -9.14 -22.08 45.71
N GLN A 29 -8.04 -22.72 45.28
CA GLN A 29 -6.98 -23.21 46.16
C GLN A 29 -6.06 -22.08 46.67
N CYS A 30 -5.78 -21.07 45.84
CA CYS A 30 -5.04 -19.89 46.28
C CYS A 30 -5.90 -19.03 47.21
N LEU A 31 -7.19 -18.87 46.88
CA LEU A 31 -8.17 -18.11 47.68
C LEU A 31 -8.35 -18.70 49.08
N ARG A 32 -8.60 -20.00 49.20
CA ARG A 32 -8.76 -20.67 50.50
C ARG A 32 -7.52 -20.59 51.39
N ARG A 33 -6.36 -20.35 50.80
CA ARG A 33 -5.08 -20.28 51.50
C ARG A 33 -4.66 -18.86 51.84
N GLY A 34 -5.44 -17.86 51.46
CA GLY A 34 -5.10 -16.45 51.66
C GLY A 34 -3.83 -16.01 50.92
N VAL A 35 -3.45 -16.69 49.81
CA VAL A 35 -2.26 -16.33 49.01
C VAL A 35 -2.67 -15.77 47.66
N GLN A 36 -1.96 -14.73 47.20
CA GLN A 36 -2.20 -14.13 45.89
C GLN A 36 -1.87 -15.15 44.77
N CYS A 37 -2.81 -15.37 43.85
CA CYS A 37 -2.62 -16.28 42.73
C CYS A 37 -1.71 -15.64 41.68
N GLN A 38 -0.53 -16.22 41.43
CA GLN A 38 0.44 -15.71 40.44
C GLN A 38 0.06 -16.01 38.98
N GLY A 39 -1.21 -16.33 38.71
CA GLY A 39 -1.71 -16.59 37.38
C GLY A 39 -1.23 -17.90 36.76
N TYR A 40 -1.60 -18.08 35.49
CA TYR A 40 -1.33 -19.27 34.69
C TYR A 40 -0.22 -18.91 33.69
N SER A 41 0.78 -19.78 33.51
CA SER A 41 1.91 -19.51 32.61
C SER A 41 1.42 -19.33 31.16
N ASN A 42 1.79 -18.20 30.53
CA ASN A 42 1.60 -17.93 29.10
C ASN A 42 2.81 -18.36 28.25
N GLU A 43 3.77 -19.10 28.82
CA GLU A 43 4.95 -19.58 28.08
C GLU A 43 4.55 -20.74 27.16
N LEU A 44 4.25 -20.39 25.91
CA LEU A 44 4.14 -21.33 24.80
C LEU A 44 5.56 -21.67 24.32
N ASN A 45 6.15 -22.73 24.89
CA ASN A 45 7.30 -23.39 24.27
C ASN A 45 6.79 -24.34 23.19
N ILE A 46 6.85 -23.92 21.93
CA ILE A 46 6.39 -24.70 20.78
C ILE A 46 7.57 -25.54 20.26
N ARG A 47 7.42 -26.87 20.32
CA ARG A 47 8.17 -27.81 19.50
C ARG A 47 7.42 -27.96 18.18
N PHE A 48 8.13 -27.77 17.08
CA PHE A 48 7.63 -28.11 15.76
C PHE A 48 7.94 -29.59 15.50
N GLU A 49 6.94 -30.39 15.21
CA GLU A 49 7.14 -31.75 14.70
C GLU A 49 7.16 -31.71 13.18
N ASP A 50 8.23 -32.26 12.60
CA ASP A 50 8.39 -32.46 11.16
C ASP A 50 7.46 -33.60 10.69
N PRO A 51 6.56 -33.39 9.70
CA PRO A 51 5.71 -34.45 9.17
C PRO A 51 6.45 -35.53 8.35
N GLY A 52 7.78 -35.45 8.18
CA GLY A 52 8.54 -36.33 7.28
C GLY A 52 9.36 -37.44 7.94
N ALA A 53 9.48 -37.50 9.27
CA ALA A 53 10.47 -38.38 9.92
C ALA A 53 9.98 -39.80 10.28
N LYS A 54 8.92 -40.31 9.63
CA LYS A 54 8.35 -41.64 9.94
C LYS A 54 8.50 -42.72 8.89
N ASP A 55 9.18 -42.47 7.77
CA ASP A 55 9.52 -43.54 6.81
C ASP A 55 11.05 -43.67 6.66
N ARG A 56 11.69 -44.20 7.70
CA ARG A 56 12.93 -44.96 7.54
C ARG A 56 12.61 -46.43 7.75
N GLY A 57 12.02 -47.03 6.72
CA GLY A 57 11.79 -48.46 6.60
C GLY A 57 12.45 -49.00 5.33
N VAL A 58 13.66 -49.54 5.51
CA VAL A 58 14.26 -50.65 4.74
C VAL A 58 14.37 -50.51 3.21
N LEU A 59 15.63 -50.39 2.78
CA LEU A 59 16.13 -50.64 1.44
C LEU A 59 15.76 -52.05 0.95
N THR A 60 15.04 -52.16 -0.17
CA THR A 60 15.22 -53.27 -1.13
C THR A 60 14.96 -52.79 -2.56
N SER A 61 15.90 -53.13 -3.44
CA SER A 61 15.95 -52.83 -4.86
C SER A 61 14.98 -53.69 -5.68
N ARG A 62 14.40 -53.11 -6.76
CA ARG A 62 14.35 -53.72 -8.11
C ARG A 62 13.80 -52.75 -9.17
N ALA A 63 14.26 -52.99 -10.39
CA ALA A 63 14.35 -52.07 -11.51
C ALA A 63 13.13 -52.01 -12.46
N ASN A 64 13.18 -50.98 -13.32
CA ASN A 64 12.57 -50.81 -14.65
C ASN A 64 11.04 -50.62 -14.81
N LYS A 65 10.64 -49.42 -15.26
CA LYS A 65 10.25 -49.12 -16.67
C LYS A 65 9.92 -47.63 -16.87
N SER A 66 10.30 -47.10 -18.03
CA SER A 66 10.25 -45.70 -18.48
C SER A 66 8.83 -45.22 -18.91
N PRO A 67 8.65 -43.99 -19.47
CA PRO A 67 7.79 -42.95 -18.91
C PRO A 67 6.47 -42.77 -19.69
N ARG A 68 5.43 -42.27 -19.02
CA ARG A 68 4.28 -41.64 -19.69
C ARG A 68 4.18 -40.19 -19.27
N LEU A 69 4.35 -39.31 -20.24
CA LEU A 69 4.08 -37.88 -20.13
C LEU A 69 2.59 -37.68 -19.81
N SER A 70 2.31 -37.09 -18.66
CA SER A 70 1.08 -36.35 -18.42
C SER A 70 1.51 -34.96 -17.97
N SER A 71 1.40 -34.01 -18.90
CA SER A 71 1.56 -32.59 -18.64
C SER A 71 0.35 -32.12 -17.84
N THR A 72 0.47 -32.19 -16.52
CA THR A 72 -0.33 -31.35 -15.63
C THR A 72 0.61 -30.28 -15.12
N SER A 73 0.35 -29.04 -15.51
CA SER A 73 0.97 -27.83 -14.97
C SER A 73 0.72 -27.82 -13.46
N ARG A 74 1.69 -28.28 -12.68
CA ARG A 74 1.67 -28.13 -11.23
C ARG A 74 1.90 -26.65 -10.91
N GLU A 75 0.87 -25.99 -10.42
CA GLU A 75 0.99 -24.74 -9.67
C GLU A 75 1.98 -24.98 -8.52
N THR A 76 3.12 -24.30 -8.57
CA THR A 76 4.15 -24.41 -7.54
C THR A 76 3.74 -23.54 -6.35
N GLU A 77 2.94 -24.09 -5.42
CA GLU A 77 2.76 -23.44 -4.11
C GLU A 77 4.13 -23.36 -3.41
N VAL A 78 4.61 -22.13 -3.17
CA VAL A 78 5.86 -21.89 -2.44
C VAL A 78 5.60 -22.05 -0.95
N ILE A 79 5.85 -23.26 -0.42
CA ILE A 79 5.78 -23.53 1.02
C ILE A 79 7.07 -23.03 1.69
N TYR A 80 7.00 -21.91 2.41
CA TYR A 80 8.10 -21.43 3.25
C TYR A 80 8.26 -22.33 4.49
N HIS A 81 9.45 -22.94 4.64
CA HIS A 81 9.84 -23.72 5.80
C HIS A 81 10.72 -22.87 6.73
N LEU A 82 10.12 -22.24 7.75
CA LEU A 82 10.89 -21.64 8.85
C LEU A 82 11.58 -22.77 9.64
N GLN A 83 12.91 -22.79 9.66
CA GLN A 83 13.70 -23.83 10.34
C GLN A 83 13.73 -23.59 11.85
N VAL A 84 13.49 -24.67 12.60
CA VAL A 84 13.33 -24.62 14.05
C VAL A 84 14.67 -24.94 14.68
N LEU A 85 15.44 -23.90 14.99
CA LEU A 85 16.76 -24.01 15.59
C LEU A 85 16.69 -24.22 17.12
N PRO A 86 17.75 -24.71 17.78
CA PRO A 86 17.82 -24.82 19.25
C PRO A 86 17.76 -23.46 19.98
N HIS A 87 17.20 -23.44 21.20
CA HIS A 87 16.82 -22.23 21.97
C HIS A 87 17.94 -21.19 22.20
N SER A 88 19.21 -21.61 22.16
CA SER A 88 20.38 -20.74 22.28
C SER A 88 20.73 -19.96 21.00
N PHE A 89 20.28 -20.42 19.84
CA PHE A 89 20.51 -19.81 18.52
C PHE A 89 19.21 -19.23 17.90
N GLN A 90 18.07 -19.39 18.56
CA GLN A 90 16.75 -19.15 17.99
C GLN A 90 16.45 -17.69 17.62
N LYS A 91 16.89 -16.69 18.39
CA LYS A 91 16.35 -15.33 18.21
C LYS A 91 16.94 -14.57 17.03
N SER A 92 18.25 -14.65 16.78
CA SER A 92 18.88 -14.00 15.63
C SER A 92 18.58 -14.78 14.35
N ALA A 93 18.82 -16.10 14.35
CA ALA A 93 18.65 -16.91 13.15
C ALA A 93 17.18 -17.03 12.69
N PHE A 94 16.20 -16.98 13.60
CA PHE A 94 14.79 -16.86 13.22
C PHE A 94 14.49 -15.52 12.57
N ARG A 95 15.06 -14.42 13.09
CA ARG A 95 14.88 -13.10 12.50
C ARG A 95 15.49 -13.02 11.10
N ASP A 96 16.68 -13.57 10.92
CA ASP A 96 17.35 -13.60 9.61
C ASP A 96 16.51 -14.36 8.57
N GLN A 97 15.96 -15.53 8.94
CA GLN A 97 15.04 -16.28 8.07
C GLN A 97 13.76 -15.50 7.75
N VAL A 98 13.18 -14.83 8.73
CA VAL A 98 11.96 -14.04 8.55
C VAL A 98 12.21 -12.84 7.64
N TYR A 99 13.36 -12.17 7.76
CA TYR A 99 13.73 -11.08 6.86
C TYR A 99 13.96 -11.56 5.44
N GLU A 100 14.68 -12.67 5.26
CA GLU A 100 14.93 -13.23 3.93
C GLU A 100 13.62 -13.57 3.22
N VAL A 101 12.68 -14.22 3.92
CA VAL A 101 11.35 -14.53 3.37
C VAL A 101 10.61 -13.25 3.01
N PHE A 102 10.61 -12.25 3.89
CA PHE A 102 9.93 -10.99 3.63
C PHE A 102 10.48 -10.26 2.41
N PHE A 103 11.78 -10.04 2.34
CA PHE A 103 12.39 -9.29 1.24
C PHE A 103 12.23 -9.99 -0.10
N LYS A 104 12.35 -11.33 -0.12
CA LYS A 104 12.09 -12.12 -1.32
C LYS A 104 10.66 -11.95 -1.85
N GLN A 105 9.69 -11.75 -0.96
CA GLN A 105 8.29 -11.56 -1.35
C GLN A 105 7.94 -10.09 -1.64
N TYR A 106 8.56 -9.18 -0.91
CA TYR A 106 8.25 -7.76 -0.97
C TYR A 106 8.88 -7.09 -2.19
N LEU A 107 10.12 -7.41 -2.50
CA LEU A 107 10.89 -6.71 -3.53
C LEU A 107 10.68 -7.28 -4.92
N PRO A 108 10.95 -6.47 -5.95
CA PRO A 108 11.04 -6.99 -7.30
C PRO A 108 12.14 -8.04 -7.40
N HIS A 109 11.87 -9.10 -8.15
CA HIS A 109 12.75 -10.25 -8.29
C HIS A 109 12.55 -10.90 -9.66
N GLU A 110 13.65 -11.32 -10.27
CA GLU A 110 13.60 -12.00 -11.56
C GLU A 110 13.14 -13.45 -11.36
N SER A 111 11.95 -13.78 -11.86
CA SER A 111 11.51 -15.19 -11.99
C SER A 111 11.82 -15.78 -13.36
N GLY A 112 12.30 -14.96 -14.30
CA GLY A 112 12.48 -15.31 -15.71
C GLY A 112 11.21 -15.23 -16.55
N THR A 113 10.08 -14.82 -15.96
CA THR A 113 8.84 -14.55 -16.71
C THR A 113 8.83 -13.16 -17.34
N TRP A 114 9.42 -12.17 -16.65
CA TRP A 114 9.66 -10.84 -17.20
C TRP A 114 11.14 -10.66 -17.53
N LEU A 115 11.51 -11.02 -18.76
CA LEU A 115 12.84 -10.70 -19.25
C LEU A 115 12.97 -9.18 -19.29
N HIS A 116 13.99 -8.63 -18.62
CA HIS A 116 14.32 -7.20 -18.52
C HIS A 116 13.64 -6.39 -17.41
N LEU A 117 12.99 -7.01 -16.42
CA LEU A 117 12.64 -6.27 -15.20
C LEU A 117 13.91 -5.88 -14.44
N GLU A 118 14.09 -4.59 -14.16
CA GLU A 118 15.22 -4.12 -13.36
C GLU A 118 14.99 -4.46 -11.87
N THR A 119 15.86 -5.33 -11.33
CA THR A 119 15.81 -5.79 -9.94
C THR A 119 16.81 -5.07 -9.03
N ASP A 120 17.57 -4.11 -9.57
CA ASP A 120 18.49 -3.31 -8.77
C ASP A 120 17.71 -2.47 -7.75
N LEU A 121 18.03 -2.64 -6.47
CA LEU A 121 17.42 -1.89 -5.38
C LEU A 121 17.72 -0.38 -5.47
N ALA A 122 18.77 0.02 -6.20
CA ALA A 122 19.09 1.40 -6.48
C ALA A 122 18.08 2.09 -7.42
N VAL A 123 17.37 1.31 -8.25
CA VAL A 123 16.41 1.77 -9.25
C VAL A 123 14.98 1.77 -8.68
N LEU A 124 14.79 1.25 -7.47
CA LEU A 124 13.51 1.35 -6.79
C LEU A 124 13.21 2.79 -6.39
N PRO A 125 11.93 3.20 -6.44
CA PRO A 125 11.59 4.59 -6.22
C PRO A 125 12.17 5.13 -4.92
N ALA A 126 12.55 6.42 -4.95
CA ALA A 126 13.28 7.03 -3.85
C ALA A 126 12.60 6.92 -2.48
N THR A 127 11.30 6.64 -2.42
CA THR A 127 10.47 6.45 -1.22
C THR A 127 10.55 5.05 -0.62
N THR A 128 11.25 4.10 -1.25
CA THR A 128 11.38 2.70 -0.79
C THR A 128 12.40 2.56 0.34
N TRP A 129 12.12 3.20 1.48
CA TRP A 129 12.98 3.24 2.67
C TRP A 129 13.27 1.85 3.26
N LEU A 130 12.36 0.89 3.08
CA LEU A 130 12.45 -0.43 3.66
C LEU A 130 13.68 -1.21 3.18
N ASN A 131 14.15 -0.94 1.96
CA ASN A 131 15.33 -1.60 1.39
C ASN A 131 16.61 -1.10 2.03
N VAL A 132 16.69 0.21 2.26
CA VAL A 132 17.82 0.82 2.97
C VAL A 132 17.81 0.38 4.43
N ALA A 133 16.63 0.22 5.03
CA ALA A 133 16.48 -0.35 6.37
C ALA A 133 16.91 -1.83 6.42
N ALA A 134 16.64 -2.61 5.36
CA ALA A 134 17.03 -4.01 5.21
C ALA A 134 18.56 -4.21 5.17
N CYS A 135 19.23 -3.37 4.39
CA CYS A 135 20.67 -3.43 4.17
C CYS A 135 21.47 -2.76 5.29
N SER A 136 20.81 -2.10 6.25
CA SER A 136 21.50 -1.43 7.36
C SER A 136 22.03 -2.49 8.35
N PRO A 137 23.35 -2.51 8.64
CA PRO A 137 23.97 -3.44 9.58
C PRO A 137 23.55 -3.22 11.05
N THR A 138 22.65 -2.24 11.29
CA THR A 138 22.14 -1.85 12.61
C THR A 138 20.64 -2.05 12.73
N THR A 139 20.10 -3.16 12.21
CA THR A 139 18.74 -3.58 12.59
C THR A 139 18.74 -3.99 14.06
N GLY A 140 18.48 -3.00 14.93
CA GLY A 140 18.32 -3.24 16.34
C GLY A 140 17.11 -4.15 16.62
N THR A 141 16.89 -4.43 17.89
CA THR A 141 15.87 -5.41 18.28
C THR A 141 14.42 -4.93 18.10
N LEU A 142 14.20 -3.63 17.89
CA LEU A 142 12.89 -3.01 17.75
C LEU A 142 12.39 -3.09 16.30
N LEU A 143 13.17 -2.59 15.35
CA LEU A 143 12.84 -2.69 13.92
C LEU A 143 12.67 -4.15 13.51
N GLY A 144 13.53 -5.01 14.05
CA GLY A 144 13.43 -6.45 13.81
C GLY A 144 12.14 -7.11 14.31
N ASP A 145 11.64 -6.70 15.47
CA ASP A 145 10.34 -7.21 15.97
C ASP A 145 9.17 -6.65 15.15
N ALA A 146 9.27 -5.42 14.64
CA ALA A 146 8.27 -4.83 13.75
C ALA A 146 8.20 -5.58 12.40
N LEU A 147 9.37 -5.81 11.79
CA LEU A 147 9.49 -6.58 10.54
C LEU A 147 8.94 -7.99 10.74
N ALA A 148 9.34 -8.67 11.83
CA ALA A 148 8.85 -10.02 12.09
C ALA A 148 7.32 -10.07 12.28
N ALA A 149 6.71 -9.05 12.91
CA ALA A 149 5.26 -8.96 13.00
C ALA A 149 4.61 -8.84 11.62
N LEU A 150 5.13 -7.95 10.75
CA LEU A 150 4.67 -7.76 9.37
C LEU A 150 4.80 -9.06 8.57
N THR A 151 5.96 -9.71 8.60
CA THR A 151 6.20 -10.94 7.86
C THR A 151 5.31 -12.09 8.34
N LEU A 152 5.17 -12.29 9.65
CA LEU A 152 4.32 -13.37 10.16
C LEU A 152 2.85 -13.15 9.81
N ASN A 153 2.38 -11.90 9.83
CA ASN A 153 1.05 -11.56 9.35
C ASN A 153 0.88 -11.93 7.88
N HIS A 154 1.89 -11.59 7.07
CA HIS A 154 1.90 -11.91 5.66
C HIS A 154 1.91 -13.43 5.39
N ILE A 155 2.79 -14.19 6.04
CA ILE A 155 2.83 -15.67 5.93
C ILE A 155 1.52 -16.30 6.40
N ALA A 156 0.93 -15.77 7.47
CA ALA A 156 -0.34 -16.28 8.00
C ALA A 156 -1.48 -16.16 6.99
N GLN A 157 -1.53 -15.00 6.31
CA GLN A 157 -2.50 -14.75 5.25
C GLN A 157 -2.21 -15.63 4.03
N SER A 158 -0.96 -15.70 3.58
CA SER A 158 -0.61 -16.39 2.35
C SER A 158 -0.71 -17.90 2.42
N GLN A 159 -0.31 -18.51 3.54
CA GLN A 159 -0.33 -19.96 3.71
C GLN A 159 -1.58 -20.47 4.44
N HIS A 160 -2.56 -19.60 4.69
CA HIS A 160 -3.75 -19.92 5.50
C HIS A 160 -3.41 -20.58 6.85
N ARG A 161 -2.36 -20.08 7.53
CA ARG A 161 -1.86 -20.62 8.81
C ARG A 161 -2.24 -19.69 9.97
N PRO A 162 -3.39 -19.93 10.65
CA PRO A 162 -3.89 -19.02 11.69
C PRO A 162 -2.96 -18.92 12.91
N GLY A 163 -2.10 -19.93 13.15
CA GLY A 163 -1.09 -19.88 14.21
C GLY A 163 -0.09 -18.74 14.06
N PHE A 164 0.34 -18.45 12.82
CA PHE A 164 1.24 -17.31 12.56
C PHE A 164 0.54 -15.96 12.69
N LEU A 165 -0.79 -15.91 12.49
CA LEU A 165 -1.56 -14.67 12.69
C LEU A 165 -1.55 -14.25 14.15
N GLN A 166 -1.75 -15.22 15.06
CA GLN A 166 -1.69 -14.97 16.49
C GLN A 166 -0.29 -14.51 16.91
N GLU A 167 0.76 -15.17 16.42
CA GLU A 167 2.14 -14.83 16.74
C GLU A 167 2.52 -13.44 16.21
N GLY A 168 2.14 -13.12 14.97
CA GLY A 168 2.33 -11.80 14.37
C GLY A 168 1.65 -10.69 15.17
N ARG A 169 0.42 -10.92 15.66
CA ARG A 169 -0.29 -9.98 16.55
C ARG A 169 0.39 -9.80 17.90
N LEU A 170 0.93 -10.86 18.48
CA LEU A 170 1.68 -10.77 19.74
C LEU A 170 2.96 -9.95 19.57
N LEU A 171 3.70 -10.18 18.48
CA LEU A 171 4.87 -9.38 18.14
C LEU A 171 4.49 -7.92 17.88
N TYR A 172 3.41 -7.66 17.14
CA TYR A 172 2.89 -6.31 16.91
C TYR A 172 2.66 -5.56 18.23
N VAL A 173 1.91 -6.14 19.18
CA VAL A 173 1.62 -5.52 20.48
C VAL A 173 2.91 -5.29 21.29
N LYS A 174 3.81 -6.27 21.28
CA LYS A 174 5.11 -6.17 21.95
C LYS A 174 5.98 -5.06 21.34
N THR A 175 5.95 -4.88 20.02
CA THR A 175 6.67 -3.81 19.32
C THR A 175 6.13 -2.45 19.73
N ILE A 176 4.81 -2.25 19.79
CA ILE A 176 4.21 -1.00 20.30
C ILE A 176 4.67 -0.71 21.73
N GLN A 177 4.65 -1.70 22.61
CA GLN A 177 5.11 -1.53 23.99
C GLN A 177 6.59 -1.10 24.06
N ARG A 178 7.43 -1.57 23.14
CA ARG A 178 8.83 -1.17 23.05
C ARG A 178 9.00 0.21 22.42
N ILE A 179 8.24 0.56 21.38
CA ILE A 179 8.19 1.92 20.83
C ILE A 179 7.84 2.89 21.95
N ASN A 180 6.79 2.63 22.72
CA ASN A 180 6.40 3.50 23.84
C ASN A 180 7.54 3.69 24.87
N LYS A 181 8.32 2.64 25.17
CA LYS A 181 9.50 2.76 26.04
C LYS A 181 10.62 3.57 25.39
N ALA A 182 10.88 3.38 24.10
CA ALA A 182 11.88 4.14 23.35
C ALA A 182 11.52 5.63 23.28
N LEU A 183 10.24 5.96 23.08
CA LEU A 183 9.75 7.34 23.04
C LEU A 183 9.91 8.10 24.37
N VAL A 184 9.83 7.39 25.50
CA VAL A 184 10.07 7.97 26.83
C VAL A 184 11.57 8.17 27.10
N ASN A 185 12.43 7.36 26.49
CA ASN A 185 13.87 7.46 26.66
C ASN A 185 14.45 8.57 25.76
N ILE A 186 15.08 9.58 26.37
CA ILE A 186 15.65 10.73 25.65
C ILE A 186 16.71 10.33 24.63
N ASP A 187 17.44 9.25 24.88
CA ASP A 187 18.54 8.78 24.03
C ASP A 187 18.02 8.07 22.76
N HIS A 188 16.86 7.40 22.85
CA HIS A 188 16.35 6.52 21.79
C HIS A 188 15.12 7.03 21.04
N ARG A 189 14.42 8.05 21.58
CA ARG A 189 13.16 8.54 21.00
C ARG A 189 13.29 9.12 19.59
N LEU A 190 14.49 9.55 19.18
CA LEU A 190 14.78 10.15 17.87
C LEU A 190 15.62 9.26 16.95
N ASP A 191 15.82 7.99 17.34
CA ASP A 191 16.60 7.05 16.54
C ASP A 191 15.88 6.65 15.25
N ASP A 192 16.65 6.39 14.20
CA ASP A 192 16.16 5.91 12.90
C ASP A 192 15.37 4.61 13.07
N GLU A 193 15.82 3.75 13.98
CA GLU A 193 15.15 2.49 14.32
C GLU A 193 13.74 2.70 14.87
N THR A 194 13.56 3.71 15.74
CA THR A 194 12.25 4.03 16.33
C THR A 194 11.28 4.49 15.25
N LEU A 195 11.71 5.38 14.36
CA LEU A 195 10.88 5.83 13.24
C LEU A 195 10.59 4.70 12.25
N ALA A 196 11.62 3.94 11.87
CA ALA A 196 11.46 2.80 10.95
C ALA A 196 10.47 1.77 11.51
N ALA A 197 10.51 1.47 12.81
CA ALA A 197 9.56 0.55 13.43
C ALA A 197 8.12 1.07 13.35
N VAL A 198 7.87 2.37 13.60
CA VAL A 198 6.54 2.99 13.42
C VAL A 198 6.09 2.89 11.95
N MET A 199 6.99 3.12 11.01
CA MET A 199 6.68 3.02 9.57
C MET A 199 6.42 1.58 9.12
N VAL A 200 7.13 0.56 9.66
CA VAL A 200 6.81 -0.85 9.43
C VAL A 200 5.42 -1.20 9.98
N LEU A 201 5.08 -0.70 11.17
CA LEU A 201 3.73 -0.92 11.72
C LEU A 201 2.65 -0.23 10.89
N THR A 202 2.96 0.90 10.23
CA THR A 202 2.06 1.51 9.24
C THR A 202 1.76 0.52 8.10
N MET A 203 2.77 -0.18 7.58
CA MET A 203 2.60 -1.21 6.56
C MET A 203 1.83 -2.43 7.09
N TYR A 204 2.05 -2.82 8.34
CA TYR A 204 1.30 -3.90 9.01
C TYR A 204 -0.20 -3.62 9.02
N GLU A 205 -0.60 -2.37 9.33
CA GLU A 205 -2.01 -1.98 9.30
C GLU A 205 -2.58 -2.02 7.88
N ALA A 206 -1.84 -1.46 6.91
CA ALA A 206 -2.26 -1.45 5.51
C ALA A 206 -2.53 -2.88 4.98
N GLY A 207 -1.64 -3.83 5.29
CA GLY A 207 -1.78 -5.23 4.89
C GLY A 207 -2.92 -6.00 5.58
N ASN A 208 -3.52 -5.45 6.63
CA ASN A 208 -4.66 -6.04 7.33
C ASN A 208 -6.01 -5.47 6.91
N LEU A 209 -6.02 -4.47 6.03
CA LEU A 209 -7.26 -3.93 5.49
C LEU A 209 -7.95 -4.96 4.59
N GLU A 210 -9.27 -5.11 4.75
CA GLU A 210 -10.08 -5.97 3.88
C GLU A 210 -10.10 -5.45 2.44
N LYS A 211 -10.07 -4.11 2.29
CA LYS A 211 -9.97 -3.40 1.02
C LYS A 211 -8.62 -2.67 0.95
N PRO A 212 -7.83 -2.80 -0.12
CA PRO A 212 -6.46 -2.29 -0.18
C PRO A 212 -6.35 -0.77 -0.39
N TYR A 213 -7.38 0.02 -0.03
CA TYR A 213 -7.41 1.45 -0.32
C TYR A 213 -8.04 2.29 0.78
N PHE A 214 -7.47 3.49 0.92
CA PHE A 214 -7.73 4.46 1.99
C PHE A 214 -8.69 5.57 1.56
N ILE A 215 -9.05 5.64 0.28
CA ILE A 215 -9.93 6.65 -0.29
C ILE A 215 -11.20 5.96 -0.74
N GLY A 216 -12.33 6.34 -0.14
CA GLY A 216 -13.65 5.87 -0.51
C GLY A 216 -14.34 6.83 -1.47
N TRP A 217 -15.35 6.34 -2.19
CA TRP A 217 -16.20 7.16 -3.05
C TRP A 217 -16.88 8.33 -2.32
N GLN A 218 -17.19 8.16 -1.03
CA GLN A 218 -17.77 9.21 -0.17
C GLN A 218 -16.86 10.45 -0.07
N ASP A 219 -15.54 10.26 -0.14
CA ASP A 219 -14.54 11.35 -0.10
C ASP A 219 -14.60 12.23 -1.36
N PHE A 220 -15.06 11.68 -2.49
CA PHE A 220 -15.27 12.43 -3.73
C PHE A 220 -16.63 13.13 -3.79
N ARG A 221 -17.65 12.61 -3.09
CA ARG A 221 -18.94 13.30 -2.95
C ARG A 221 -18.92 14.42 -1.91
N GLY A 222 -17.92 14.42 -1.01
CA GLY A 222 -17.88 15.31 0.16
C GLY A 222 -18.87 14.90 1.23
N GLU A 223 -19.37 13.66 1.19
CA GLU A 223 -20.17 13.07 2.25
C GLU A 223 -19.22 12.59 3.35
N THR A 224 -18.64 13.52 4.11
CA THR A 224 -17.93 13.16 5.33
C THR A 224 -18.97 12.76 6.36
N GLN A 225 -19.20 11.45 6.53
CA GLN A 225 -19.99 10.99 7.67
C GLN A 225 -19.14 11.15 8.92
N GLU A 226 -19.47 12.14 9.75
CA GLU A 226 -19.01 12.19 11.13
C GLU A 226 -19.35 10.85 11.80
N GLY A 227 -18.32 10.11 12.25
CA GLY A 227 -18.49 8.91 13.05
C GLY A 227 -18.33 7.56 12.34
N ILE A 228 -17.97 7.48 11.05
CA ILE A 228 -17.45 6.21 10.51
C ILE A 228 -16.01 6.03 11.02
N THR A 229 -15.83 5.12 11.97
CA THR A 229 -14.50 4.56 12.29
C THR A 229 -14.00 3.86 11.02
N THR A 230 -13.11 4.50 10.28
CA THR A 230 -12.53 3.86 9.08
C THR A 230 -11.73 2.64 9.56
N GLN A 231 -11.79 1.53 8.82
CA GLN A 231 -10.94 0.35 9.11
C GLN A 231 -9.43 0.71 9.14
N ALA A 232 -9.05 1.92 8.69
CA ALA A 232 -7.69 2.45 8.62
C ALA A 232 -7.24 3.31 9.82
N GLU A 233 -8.00 3.39 10.93
CA GLU A 233 -7.60 4.19 12.11
C GLU A 233 -6.21 3.85 12.65
N GLY A 234 -5.84 2.56 12.64
CA GLY A 234 -4.49 2.12 13.02
C GLY A 234 -3.42 2.72 12.12
N TRP A 235 -3.65 2.67 10.80
CA TRP A 235 -2.75 3.26 9.80
C TRP A 235 -2.59 4.77 10.00
N PHE A 236 -3.69 5.51 10.11
CA PHE A 236 -3.67 6.96 10.36
C PHE A 236 -2.93 7.32 11.65
N SER A 237 -3.05 6.49 12.68
CA SER A 237 -2.37 6.70 13.96
C SER A 237 -0.85 6.55 13.85
N HIS A 238 -0.37 5.52 13.12
CA HIS A 238 1.07 5.38 12.87
C HIS A 238 1.61 6.47 11.95
N VAL A 239 0.87 6.88 10.91
CA VAL A 239 1.25 8.00 10.04
C VAL A 239 1.41 9.30 10.83
N ARG A 240 0.45 9.63 11.71
CA ARG A 240 0.56 10.80 12.60
C ARG A 240 1.72 10.68 13.58
N GLY A 241 1.96 9.48 14.13
CA GLY A 241 3.10 9.19 14.99
C GLY A 241 4.44 9.42 14.28
N ALA A 242 4.58 8.91 13.05
CA ALA A 242 5.75 9.11 12.21
C ALA A 242 5.98 10.59 11.89
N GLN A 243 4.94 11.34 11.52
CA GLN A 243 5.04 12.78 11.28
C GLN A 243 5.48 13.56 12.52
N ALA A 244 4.94 13.23 13.69
CA ALA A 244 5.35 13.86 14.95
C ALA A 244 6.84 13.60 15.23
N LEU A 245 7.32 12.38 14.96
CA LEU A 245 8.74 12.04 15.06
C LEU A 245 9.59 12.79 14.04
N ILE A 246 9.18 12.88 12.78
CA ILE A 246 9.87 13.67 11.75
C ILE A 246 10.03 15.13 12.22
N LYS A 247 8.95 15.74 12.73
CA LYS A 247 9.00 17.12 13.23
C LYS A 247 9.95 17.27 14.41
N LEU A 248 9.93 16.33 15.36
CA LEU A 248 10.83 16.33 16.52
C LEU A 248 12.31 16.07 16.17
N ARG A 249 12.57 15.24 15.16
CA ARG A 249 13.91 14.91 14.68
C ARG A 249 14.60 16.11 14.02
N GLY A 250 13.84 17.01 13.37
CA GLY A 250 14.37 18.20 12.70
C GLY A 250 15.51 17.85 11.74
N LYS A 251 16.70 18.47 11.92
CA LYS A 251 17.87 18.23 11.07
C LYS A 251 18.37 16.77 11.08
N ARG A 252 18.03 15.98 12.12
CA ARG A 252 18.43 14.56 12.19
C ARG A 252 17.80 13.72 11.08
N ASN A 253 16.72 14.18 10.45
CA ASN A 253 16.14 13.53 9.27
C ASN A 253 17.09 13.48 8.07
N PHE A 254 18.18 14.25 8.09
CA PHE A 254 19.16 14.33 6.99
C PHE A 254 20.57 13.97 7.46
N SER A 255 20.68 13.24 8.57
CA SER A 255 21.97 12.90 9.17
C SER A 255 22.72 11.77 8.43
N ASN A 256 21.98 10.93 7.70
CA ASN A 256 22.50 9.80 6.95
C ASN A 256 21.48 9.35 5.88
N PRO A 257 21.87 8.47 4.93
CA PRO A 257 20.98 8.04 3.85
C PRO A 257 19.68 7.34 4.30
N LEU A 258 19.73 6.55 5.38
CA LEU A 258 18.52 5.89 5.93
C LEU A 258 17.55 6.94 6.50
N SER A 259 18.06 7.90 7.26
CA SER A 259 17.24 9.00 7.79
C SER A 259 16.50 9.75 6.68
N GLU A 260 17.18 10.04 5.57
CA GLU A 260 16.60 10.77 4.43
C GLU A 260 15.52 9.93 3.75
N LYS A 261 15.76 8.64 3.55
CA LYS A 261 14.76 7.72 2.99
C LYS A 261 13.54 7.56 3.90
N LEU A 262 13.73 7.47 5.22
CA LEU A 262 12.63 7.44 6.18
C LEU A 262 11.81 8.73 6.14
N PHE A 263 12.47 9.88 6.00
CA PHE A 263 11.78 11.16 5.80
C PHE A 263 10.93 11.14 4.53
N LEU A 264 11.49 10.75 3.39
CA LEU A 264 10.77 10.65 2.12
C LEU A 264 9.58 9.68 2.19
N GLY A 265 9.78 8.48 2.73
CA GLY A 265 8.72 7.50 2.90
C GLY A 265 7.59 7.99 3.83
N SER A 266 7.94 8.63 4.95
CA SER A 266 6.97 9.21 5.87
C SER A 266 6.18 10.35 5.23
N ARG A 267 6.82 11.13 4.36
CA ARG A 267 6.17 12.20 3.59
C ARG A 267 5.17 11.64 2.60
N THR A 268 5.48 10.57 1.87
CA THR A 268 4.50 9.90 0.99
C THR A 268 3.27 9.44 1.76
N ALA A 269 3.44 8.82 2.92
CA ALA A 269 2.32 8.40 3.76
C ALA A 269 1.51 9.61 4.29
N GLN A 270 2.18 10.71 4.65
CA GLN A 270 1.52 11.97 5.01
C GLN A 270 0.67 12.52 3.85
N PHE A 271 1.22 12.53 2.64
CA PHE A 271 0.51 12.99 1.46
C PHE A 271 -0.76 12.18 1.21
N ILE A 272 -0.65 10.84 1.20
CA ILE A 272 -1.81 9.94 1.05
C ILE A 272 -2.85 10.21 2.13
N SER A 273 -2.42 10.34 3.40
CA SER A 273 -3.31 10.64 4.52
C SER A 273 -4.00 12.00 4.36
N ALA A 274 -3.30 13.02 3.86
CA ALA A 274 -3.83 14.36 3.68
C ALA A 274 -4.83 14.44 2.51
N ILE A 275 -4.60 13.68 1.44
CA ILE A 275 -5.56 13.49 0.36
C ILE A 275 -6.84 12.84 0.89
N GLY A 276 -6.73 11.73 1.63
CA GLY A 276 -7.90 11.07 2.23
C GLY A 276 -8.64 11.96 3.23
N ALA A 277 -7.92 12.74 4.04
CA ALA A 277 -8.52 13.70 4.96
C ALA A 277 -9.04 14.98 4.28
N ARG A 278 -8.66 15.24 3.03
CA ARG A 278 -8.93 16.49 2.30
C ARG A 278 -8.52 17.74 3.10
N ARG A 279 -7.33 17.70 3.69
CA ARG A 279 -6.78 18.79 4.52
C ARG A 279 -5.39 19.17 4.07
N ALA A 280 -5.13 20.47 3.98
CA ALA A 280 -3.82 21.00 3.64
C ALA A 280 -2.75 20.47 4.61
N ILE A 281 -1.59 20.15 4.06
CA ILE A 281 -0.42 19.81 4.86
C ILE A 281 0.18 21.10 5.39
N ILE A 282 0.11 21.31 6.71
CA ILE A 282 0.82 22.39 7.39
C ILE A 282 2.12 21.80 7.92
N ASP A 283 3.17 21.83 7.10
CA ASP A 283 4.48 21.33 7.51
C ASP A 283 5.56 22.39 7.38
N ASP A 284 6.04 22.85 8.54
CA ASP A 284 7.15 23.81 8.65
C ASP A 284 8.53 23.13 8.61
N THR A 285 8.59 21.79 8.49
CA THR A 285 9.85 21.04 8.47
C THR A 285 10.51 21.26 7.10
N PRO A 286 11.59 22.06 7.04
CA PRO A 286 12.16 22.42 5.76
C PRO A 286 12.82 21.20 5.10
N TRP A 287 12.62 21.06 3.80
CA TRP A 287 13.52 20.27 2.97
C TRP A 287 14.95 20.80 3.16
N PRO A 288 15.97 19.94 3.17
CA PRO A 288 17.33 20.40 3.37
C PRO A 288 17.69 21.34 2.23
N SER A 289 18.19 22.52 2.56
CA SER A 289 18.61 23.61 1.65
C SER A 289 19.69 23.21 0.62
N ASN A 290 20.13 21.95 0.65
CA ASN A 290 21.06 21.36 -0.31
C ASN A 290 20.33 20.78 -1.53
N HIS A 291 19.02 20.54 -1.45
CA HIS A 291 18.16 20.38 -2.62
C HIS A 291 17.86 21.77 -3.19
N ASN A 292 18.84 22.40 -3.81
CA ASN A 292 18.55 23.50 -4.71
C ASN A 292 17.55 23.00 -5.76
N GLU A 293 16.48 23.75 -6.04
CA GLU A 293 15.39 23.38 -7.00
C GLU A 293 15.91 22.88 -8.36
N LYS A 294 17.14 23.25 -8.74
CA LYS A 294 17.82 22.85 -9.99
C LYS A 294 18.61 21.52 -9.91
N ARG A 295 18.69 20.86 -8.76
CA ARG A 295 19.46 19.61 -8.53
C ARG A 295 18.68 18.49 -7.82
N ALA A 296 17.43 18.74 -7.40
CA ALA A 296 16.59 17.67 -6.85
C ALA A 296 16.18 16.70 -7.96
N SER A 297 16.22 15.39 -7.67
CA SER A 297 15.72 14.35 -8.58
C SER A 297 14.28 14.65 -9.01
N THR A 298 13.91 14.30 -10.23
CA THR A 298 12.54 14.41 -10.76
C THR A 298 11.50 13.86 -9.79
N HIS A 299 11.78 12.75 -9.10
CA HIS A 299 10.87 12.18 -8.11
C HIS A 299 10.55 13.15 -6.96
N ILE A 300 11.57 13.76 -6.35
CA ILE A 300 11.38 14.72 -5.24
C ILE A 300 10.60 15.94 -5.72
N ARG A 301 10.95 16.49 -6.90
CA ARG A 301 10.25 17.64 -7.49
C ARG A 301 8.77 17.34 -7.73
N LEU A 302 8.43 16.17 -8.29
CA LEU A 302 7.04 15.74 -8.45
C LEU A 302 6.32 15.75 -7.10
N PHE A 303 6.95 15.16 -6.09
CA PHE A 303 6.37 15.03 -4.77
C PHE A 303 6.13 16.39 -4.09
N GLU A 304 7.03 17.37 -4.27
CA GLU A 304 6.85 18.75 -3.80
C GLU A 304 5.65 19.43 -4.47
N ILE A 305 5.48 19.26 -5.78
CA ILE A 305 4.31 19.77 -6.51
C ILE A 305 3.03 19.12 -5.95
N LEU A 306 3.00 17.79 -5.86
CA LEU A 306 1.82 17.04 -5.42
C LEU A 306 1.39 17.37 -3.98
N GLN A 307 2.31 17.71 -3.07
CA GLN A 307 1.99 18.06 -1.68
C GLN A 307 1.05 19.27 -1.52
N ARG A 308 0.85 20.09 -2.57
CA ARG A 308 -0.12 21.19 -2.58
C ARG A 308 -1.56 20.74 -2.85
N LEU A 309 -1.76 19.55 -3.44
CA LEU A 309 -3.09 19.03 -3.80
C LEU A 309 -4.08 18.95 -2.62
N PRO A 310 -3.70 18.49 -1.41
CA PRO A 310 -4.63 18.47 -0.29
C PRO A 310 -5.20 19.85 0.06
N GLY A 311 -4.44 20.94 -0.14
CA GLY A 311 -4.92 22.30 0.06
C GLY A 311 -5.94 22.74 -1.00
N LEU A 312 -5.76 22.32 -2.25
CA LEU A 312 -6.72 22.49 -3.34
C LEU A 312 -8.04 21.75 -3.04
N MET A 313 -7.93 20.53 -2.52
CA MET A 313 -9.08 19.73 -2.08
C MET A 313 -9.82 20.38 -0.90
N GLU A 314 -9.09 20.90 0.09
CA GLU A 314 -9.68 21.63 1.21
C GLU A 314 -10.39 22.92 0.74
N LEU A 315 -9.81 23.66 -0.21
CA LEU A 315 -10.45 24.83 -0.81
C LEU A 315 -11.75 24.45 -1.54
N THR A 316 -11.76 23.30 -2.22
CA THR A 316 -12.95 22.74 -2.87
C THR A 316 -14.05 22.40 -1.87
N ASP A 317 -13.70 21.92 -0.68
CA ASP A 317 -14.67 21.59 0.37
C ASP A 317 -15.32 22.83 0.99
N ARG A 318 -14.65 23.98 0.94
CA ARG A 318 -15.24 25.26 1.37
C ARG A 318 -16.33 25.76 0.41
N MET A 319 -16.38 25.23 -0.82
CA MET A 319 -17.42 25.54 -1.82
C MET A 319 -18.59 24.57 -1.72
N TYR A 320 -19.20 24.49 -0.53
CA TYR A 320 -20.37 23.67 -0.25
C TYR A 320 -21.54 24.55 0.23
N PRO A 321 -22.27 25.21 -0.69
CA PRO A 321 -23.42 26.02 -0.32
C PRO A 321 -24.55 25.17 0.26
N SER A 322 -25.24 25.72 1.27
CA SER A 322 -26.45 25.15 1.85
C SER A 322 -27.54 25.02 0.79
N GLN A 323 -28.15 23.85 0.66
CA GLN A 323 -29.25 23.66 -0.29
C GLN A 323 -30.51 24.42 0.17
N GLY A 324 -31.14 25.16 -0.75
CA GLY A 324 -32.43 25.81 -0.52
C GLY A 324 -32.40 27.24 0.02
N GLU A 325 -31.22 27.82 0.27
CA GLU A 325 -31.08 29.25 0.57
C GLU A 325 -31.09 30.08 -0.72
N ALA A 326 -31.75 31.25 -0.68
CA ALA A 326 -31.72 32.18 -1.81
C ALA A 326 -30.30 32.73 -1.99
N VAL A 327 -29.77 32.66 -3.21
CA VAL A 327 -28.46 33.19 -3.55
C VAL A 327 -28.44 34.71 -3.32
N THR A 328 -27.61 35.17 -2.38
CA THR A 328 -27.37 36.60 -2.14
C THR A 328 -26.15 37.08 -2.91
N GLU A 329 -26.08 38.37 -3.22
CA GLU A 329 -24.90 38.98 -3.87
C GLU A 329 -23.62 38.76 -3.05
N ALA A 330 -23.71 38.78 -1.72
CA ALA A 330 -22.57 38.53 -0.83
C ALA A 330 -22.07 37.07 -0.92
N MET A 331 -22.98 36.09 -0.95
CA MET A 331 -22.61 34.67 -1.14
C MET A 331 -22.01 34.43 -2.52
N GLN A 332 -22.59 35.04 -3.56
CA GLN A 332 -22.08 34.97 -4.92
C GLN A 332 -20.65 35.53 -4.98
N ALA A 333 -20.40 36.73 -4.46
CA ALA A 333 -19.07 37.32 -4.43
C ALA A 333 -18.05 36.46 -3.66
N HIS A 334 -18.47 35.88 -2.53
CA HIS A 334 -17.62 34.97 -1.74
C HIS A 334 -17.21 33.73 -2.54
N PHE A 335 -18.17 33.00 -3.12
CA PHE A 335 -17.88 31.78 -3.88
C PHE A 335 -17.16 32.06 -5.20
N THR A 336 -17.44 33.18 -5.87
CA THR A 336 -16.67 33.62 -7.05
C THR A 336 -15.20 33.85 -6.68
N SER A 337 -14.92 34.47 -5.53
CA SER A 337 -13.54 34.66 -5.05
C SER A 337 -12.83 33.34 -4.74
N LEU A 338 -13.52 32.40 -4.05
CA LEU A 338 -12.97 31.07 -3.78
C LEU A 338 -12.71 30.28 -5.07
N LEU A 339 -13.64 30.33 -6.02
CA LEU A 339 -13.51 29.65 -7.31
C LEU A 339 -12.36 30.24 -8.14
N ALA A 340 -12.21 31.57 -8.16
CA ALA A 340 -11.09 32.22 -8.85
C ALA A 340 -9.74 31.77 -8.29
N ARG A 341 -9.61 31.73 -6.95
CA ARG A 341 -8.41 31.19 -6.28
C ARG A 341 -8.18 29.72 -6.64
N LEU A 342 -9.23 28.89 -6.63
CA LEU A 342 -9.10 27.48 -7.00
C LEU A 342 -8.61 27.31 -8.44
N VAL A 343 -9.13 28.10 -9.37
CA VAL A 343 -8.72 28.09 -10.78
C VAL A 343 -7.24 28.47 -10.92
N GLU A 344 -6.80 29.54 -10.24
CA GLU A 344 -5.42 29.99 -10.24
C GLU A 344 -4.46 28.92 -9.69
N ASP A 345 -4.75 28.40 -8.49
CA ASP A 345 -3.96 27.36 -7.84
C ASP A 345 -3.90 26.07 -8.70
N SER A 346 -5.01 25.72 -9.35
CA SER A 346 -5.11 24.57 -10.26
C SER A 346 -4.28 24.75 -11.53
N GLN A 347 -4.32 25.96 -12.13
CA GLN A 347 -3.53 26.28 -13.33
C GLN A 347 -2.04 26.27 -13.02
N GLN A 348 -1.64 26.88 -11.89
CA GLN A 348 -0.25 26.86 -11.47
C GLN A 348 0.27 25.44 -11.28
N LEU A 349 -0.49 24.58 -10.58
CA LEU A 349 -0.08 23.19 -10.36
C LEU A 349 0.03 22.41 -11.68
N ARG A 350 -0.89 22.64 -12.63
CA ARG A 350 -0.83 22.02 -13.96
C ARG A 350 0.43 22.42 -14.72
N CYS A 351 0.76 23.72 -14.77
CA CYS A 351 1.98 24.18 -15.43
C CYS A 351 3.23 23.54 -14.82
N GLU A 352 3.32 23.48 -13.49
CA GLU A 352 4.46 22.85 -12.80
C GLU A 352 4.55 21.35 -13.09
N LEU A 353 3.42 20.63 -13.15
CA LEU A 353 3.38 19.21 -13.54
C LEU A 353 3.80 19.02 -15.01
N GLU A 354 3.41 19.91 -15.91
CA GLU A 354 3.81 19.88 -17.33
C GLU A 354 5.31 20.14 -17.51
N ASP A 355 5.86 21.14 -16.80
CA ASP A 355 7.30 21.45 -16.78
C ASP A 355 8.13 20.29 -16.17
N TRP A 356 7.57 19.67 -15.12
CA TRP A 356 8.16 18.47 -14.53
C TRP A 356 8.19 17.31 -15.54
N LEU A 357 7.10 17.07 -16.28
CA LEU A 357 7.04 15.98 -17.27
C LEU A 357 8.10 16.18 -18.35
N VAL A 358 8.29 17.40 -18.85
CA VAL A 358 9.37 17.74 -19.79
C VAL A 358 10.75 17.44 -19.20
N SER A 359 10.95 17.71 -17.91
CA SER A 359 12.20 17.37 -17.22
C SER A 359 12.43 15.85 -17.18
N LEU A 360 11.40 15.08 -16.83
CA LEU A 360 11.47 13.62 -16.79
C LEU A 360 11.74 13.01 -18.17
N GLU A 361 11.04 13.50 -19.21
CA GLU A 361 11.28 13.11 -20.61
C GLU A 361 12.73 13.41 -21.02
N SER A 362 13.27 14.57 -20.62
CA SER A 362 14.65 14.95 -20.91
C SER A 362 15.68 14.06 -20.22
N GLU A 363 15.45 13.66 -18.97
CA GLU A 363 16.34 12.76 -18.22
C GLU A 363 16.35 11.34 -18.81
N ASN A 364 15.24 10.92 -19.45
CA ASN A 364 15.05 9.57 -19.97
C ASN A 364 15.22 9.44 -21.49
N GLN A 365 15.71 10.48 -22.20
CA GLN A 365 15.86 10.45 -23.68
C GLN A 365 16.71 9.29 -24.21
N HIS A 366 17.63 8.78 -23.40
CA HIS A 366 18.52 7.68 -23.77
C HIS A 366 17.98 6.29 -23.41
N HIS A 367 16.93 6.22 -22.59
CA HIS A 367 16.28 4.97 -22.19
C HIS A 367 15.10 4.69 -23.14
N HIS A 368 14.94 3.45 -23.61
CA HIS A 368 13.79 3.01 -24.43
C HIS A 368 13.38 3.98 -25.57
N GLN A 369 14.35 4.50 -26.33
CA GLN A 369 14.11 5.47 -27.42
C GLN A 369 13.42 6.78 -26.96
N GLY A 370 13.56 7.14 -25.70
CA GLY A 370 12.95 8.32 -25.08
C GLY A 370 11.49 8.14 -24.67
N GLN A 371 10.94 6.92 -24.73
CA GLN A 371 9.57 6.63 -24.30
C GLN A 371 9.52 6.37 -22.79
N LEU A 372 8.67 7.13 -22.09
CA LEU A 372 8.41 6.92 -20.66
C LEU A 372 7.51 5.70 -20.40
N TYR A 373 6.72 5.28 -21.38
CA TYR A 373 5.85 4.12 -21.31
C TYR A 373 5.44 3.65 -22.71
N TRP A 374 5.09 2.38 -22.84
CA TRP A 374 4.61 1.77 -24.09
C TRP A 374 3.55 0.69 -23.83
N PRO A 375 2.63 0.43 -24.77
CA PRO A 375 1.60 -0.59 -24.58
C PRO A 375 2.13 -2.01 -24.86
N GLU A 376 1.76 -2.96 -24.01
CA GLU A 376 1.93 -4.40 -24.22
C GLU A 376 0.61 -5.14 -24.04
N ARG A 377 0.51 -6.36 -24.59
CA ARG A 377 -0.73 -7.15 -24.51
C ARG A 377 -0.96 -7.61 -23.07
N SER A 378 -2.16 -7.35 -22.55
CA SER A 378 -2.52 -7.76 -21.19
C SER A 378 -2.59 -9.28 -21.06
N THR A 379 -1.78 -9.81 -20.14
CA THR A 379 -1.79 -11.22 -19.76
C THR A 379 -3.04 -11.55 -18.94
N LEU A 380 -3.49 -10.62 -18.08
CA LEU A 380 -4.73 -10.79 -17.30
C LEU A 380 -5.95 -10.85 -18.22
N TYR A 381 -6.04 -9.94 -19.18
CA TYR A 381 -7.13 -9.88 -20.15
C TYR A 381 -7.16 -11.11 -21.05
N SER A 382 -5.98 -11.58 -21.50
CA SER A 382 -5.87 -12.73 -22.40
C SER A 382 -6.51 -14.01 -21.84
N ARG A 383 -6.55 -14.13 -20.51
CA ARG A 383 -7.10 -15.28 -19.78
C ARG A 383 -8.61 -15.24 -19.60
N LEU A 384 -9.28 -14.10 -19.82
CA LEU A 384 -10.71 -13.97 -19.60
C LEU A 384 -11.52 -14.90 -20.53
N PRO A 385 -12.67 -15.45 -20.10
CA PRO A 385 -13.53 -16.21 -21.00
C PRO A 385 -14.03 -15.34 -22.17
N ALA A 386 -14.23 -15.94 -23.35
CA ALA A 386 -14.67 -15.22 -24.55
C ALA A 386 -16.02 -14.50 -24.39
N TYR A 387 -16.89 -15.02 -23.51
CA TYR A 387 -18.21 -14.46 -23.20
C TYR A 387 -18.19 -13.37 -22.12
N SER A 388 -17.02 -13.05 -21.54
CA SER A 388 -16.96 -12.07 -20.45
C SER A 388 -17.29 -10.67 -20.96
N PRO A 389 -18.20 -9.92 -20.30
CA PRO A 389 -18.55 -8.56 -20.70
C PRO A 389 -17.38 -7.57 -20.58
N ILE A 390 -16.34 -7.95 -19.82
CA ILE A 390 -15.11 -7.18 -19.67
C ILE A 390 -14.28 -7.18 -20.97
N ARG A 391 -14.48 -8.17 -21.86
CA ARG A 391 -13.81 -8.22 -23.17
C ARG A 391 -14.26 -7.13 -24.14
N ASP A 392 -15.35 -6.44 -23.84
CA ASP A 392 -15.76 -5.27 -24.63
C ASP A 392 -15.07 -3.97 -24.18
N LEU A 393 -14.29 -4.03 -23.09
CA LEU A 393 -13.57 -2.88 -22.52
C LEU A 393 -12.14 -2.75 -23.06
N ALA A 394 -11.57 -1.55 -22.96
CA ALA A 394 -10.25 -1.20 -23.48
C ALA A 394 -9.08 -1.70 -22.60
N PHE A 395 -9.12 -2.96 -22.13
CA PHE A 395 -8.07 -3.58 -21.31
C PHE A 395 -7.31 -4.71 -22.01
N GLY A 396 -7.40 -4.79 -23.34
CA GLY A 396 -6.57 -5.70 -24.14
C GLY A 396 -5.07 -5.42 -24.07
N TYR A 397 -4.70 -4.24 -23.57
CA TYR A 397 -3.33 -3.78 -23.40
C TYR A 397 -3.14 -3.14 -22.02
N PHE A 398 -1.91 -3.19 -21.53
CA PHE A 398 -1.45 -2.49 -20.34
C PHE A 398 -0.20 -1.67 -20.66
N PHE A 399 0.12 -0.66 -19.85
CA PHE A 399 1.33 0.12 -20.05
C PHE A 399 2.52 -0.46 -19.31
N CYS A 400 3.61 -0.70 -20.03
CA CYS A 400 4.93 -0.98 -19.50
C CYS A 400 5.74 0.31 -19.38
N PHE A 401 6.76 0.25 -18.53
CA PHE A 401 7.66 1.36 -18.21
C PHE A 401 9.11 0.88 -18.21
N PRO A 402 10.10 1.78 -18.40
CA PRO A 402 11.52 1.45 -18.31
C PRO A 402 11.88 0.74 -17.01
N ASP A 403 11.39 1.28 -15.90
CA ASP A 403 11.67 0.79 -14.55
C ASP A 403 10.58 1.23 -13.57
N ALA A 404 10.65 0.71 -12.34
CA ALA A 404 9.65 0.95 -11.30
C ALA A 404 9.62 2.41 -10.81
N GLU A 405 10.74 3.12 -10.84
CA GLU A 405 10.83 4.53 -10.44
C GLU A 405 10.15 5.45 -11.46
N VAL A 406 10.42 5.26 -12.76
CA VAL A 406 9.70 5.95 -13.83
C VAL A 406 8.22 5.62 -13.79
N ALA A 407 7.86 4.33 -13.62
CA ALA A 407 6.47 3.90 -13.52
C ALA A 407 5.73 4.62 -12.40
N GLN A 408 6.30 4.65 -11.18
CA GLN A 408 5.66 5.30 -10.05
C GLN A 408 5.51 6.82 -10.30
N GLN A 409 6.54 7.48 -10.83
CA GLN A 409 6.50 8.90 -11.14
C GLN A 409 5.40 9.25 -12.16
N VAL A 410 5.32 8.53 -13.28
CA VAL A 410 4.33 8.78 -14.32
C VAL A 410 2.91 8.57 -13.81
N VAL A 411 2.67 7.49 -13.06
CA VAL A 411 1.35 7.20 -12.49
C VAL A 411 0.95 8.23 -11.42
N MET A 412 1.90 8.68 -10.59
CA MET A 412 1.66 9.75 -9.62
C MET A 412 1.38 11.10 -10.31
N PHE A 413 2.03 11.40 -11.44
CA PHE A 413 1.72 12.56 -12.27
C PHE A 413 0.28 12.51 -12.82
N TRP A 414 -0.14 11.36 -13.36
CA TRP A 414 -1.53 11.19 -13.79
C TRP A 414 -2.52 11.31 -12.63
N THR A 415 -2.15 10.79 -11.46
CA THR A 415 -2.96 10.90 -10.24
C THR A 415 -3.14 12.36 -9.82
N GLY A 416 -2.05 13.14 -9.82
CA GLY A 416 -2.11 14.57 -9.52
C GLY A 416 -2.96 15.33 -10.52
N SER A 417 -2.76 15.08 -11.82
CA SER A 417 -3.55 15.68 -12.90
C SER A 417 -5.05 15.35 -12.77
N LEU A 418 -5.37 14.09 -12.44
CA LEU A 418 -6.74 13.63 -12.21
C LEU A 418 -7.38 14.35 -11.01
N LEU A 419 -6.64 14.51 -9.91
CA LEU A 419 -7.12 15.20 -8.71
C LEU A 419 -7.36 16.69 -8.96
N VAL A 420 -6.48 17.39 -9.70
CA VAL A 420 -6.72 18.78 -10.10
C VAL A 420 -8.01 18.90 -10.89
N HIS A 421 -8.13 18.10 -11.95
CA HIS A 421 -9.31 18.11 -12.83
C HIS A 421 -10.59 17.84 -12.03
N SER A 422 -10.58 16.79 -11.22
CA SER A 422 -11.75 16.34 -10.47
C SER A 422 -12.22 17.37 -9.45
N ASN A 423 -11.31 18.04 -8.74
CA ASN A 423 -11.69 19.04 -7.74
C ASN A 423 -12.17 20.35 -8.36
N LEU A 424 -11.55 20.80 -9.46
CA LEU A 424 -12.06 21.95 -10.21
C LEU A 424 -13.47 21.71 -10.75
N TRP A 425 -13.69 20.50 -11.30
CA TRP A 425 -15.00 20.09 -11.77
C TRP A 425 -16.04 20.01 -10.64
N LEU A 426 -15.67 19.40 -9.51
CA LEU A 426 -16.54 19.25 -8.34
C LEU A 426 -16.98 20.60 -7.76
N ALA A 427 -16.04 21.55 -7.62
CA ALA A 427 -16.33 22.90 -7.14
C ALA A 427 -17.36 23.60 -8.02
N LYS A 428 -17.16 23.60 -9.34
CA LYS A 428 -18.08 24.22 -10.30
C LYS A 428 -19.45 23.57 -10.26
N ARG A 429 -19.51 22.24 -10.25
CA ARG A 429 -20.75 21.48 -10.19
C ARG A 429 -21.58 21.86 -8.96
N ARG A 430 -20.96 21.90 -7.77
CA ARG A 430 -21.63 22.29 -6.52
C ARG A 430 -22.23 23.69 -6.59
N LEU A 431 -21.48 24.66 -7.13
CA LEU A 431 -21.95 26.03 -7.27
C LEU A 431 -23.11 26.15 -8.27
N LEU A 432 -23.00 25.51 -9.44
CA LEU A 432 -24.05 25.51 -10.46
C LEU A 432 -25.33 24.82 -9.97
N GLU A 433 -25.22 23.66 -9.31
CA GLU A 433 -26.36 22.93 -8.74
C GLU A 433 -27.07 23.74 -7.64
N ALA A 434 -26.34 24.61 -6.94
CA ALA A 434 -26.89 25.52 -5.95
C ALA A 434 -27.34 26.88 -6.52
N GLY A 435 -27.32 27.05 -7.85
CA GLY A 435 -27.82 28.24 -8.53
C GLY A 435 -26.87 29.45 -8.54
N PHE A 436 -25.60 29.26 -8.18
CA PHE A 436 -24.58 30.30 -8.30
C PHE A 436 -24.04 30.41 -9.72
N ASP A 437 -23.67 31.61 -10.14
CA ASP A 437 -22.93 31.80 -11.39
C ASP A 437 -21.48 31.31 -11.21
N ALA A 438 -21.09 30.33 -12.04
CA ALA A 438 -19.75 29.74 -12.06
C ALA A 438 -19.15 29.74 -13.49
N SER A 439 -19.54 30.69 -14.34
CA SER A 439 -19.15 30.79 -15.76
C SER A 439 -17.67 31.12 -16.01
N LEU A 440 -16.78 31.01 -15.02
CA LEU A 440 -15.34 31.24 -15.18
C LEU A 440 -14.76 30.30 -16.25
N PRO A 441 -14.00 30.80 -17.24
CA PRO A 441 -13.46 29.99 -18.33
C PRO A 441 -12.69 28.76 -17.83
N TRP A 442 -12.98 27.61 -18.44
CA TRP A 442 -12.35 26.31 -18.19
C TRP A 442 -10.90 26.27 -18.70
N ASP A 443 -10.62 26.99 -19.79
CA ASP A 443 -9.35 26.94 -20.51
C ASP A 443 -8.68 28.32 -20.54
N ALA A 444 -7.71 28.49 -19.66
CA ALA A 444 -6.42 28.96 -20.12
C ALA A 444 -5.48 27.75 -20.09
N SER A 445 -5.79 26.72 -20.89
CA SER A 445 -4.71 25.84 -21.33
C SER A 445 -3.65 26.76 -21.94
N PRO A 446 -2.35 26.62 -21.60
CA PRO A 446 -1.31 27.32 -22.34
C PRO A 446 -1.59 27.03 -23.81
N LYS A 447 -1.54 28.05 -24.67
CA LYS A 447 -1.64 27.84 -26.13
C LYS A 447 -0.60 26.78 -26.49
N THR A 448 -1.03 25.53 -26.62
CA THR A 448 -0.19 24.48 -27.16
C THR A 448 -0.05 24.85 -28.61
N ASP A 449 1.11 25.40 -28.98
CA ASP A 449 1.55 25.39 -30.38
C ASP A 449 1.32 23.97 -30.88
N GLY A 450 0.46 23.82 -31.90
CA GLY A 450 -0.22 22.57 -32.28
C GLY A 450 0.71 21.41 -32.67
N LYS A 451 1.38 20.80 -31.68
CA LYS A 451 2.35 19.71 -31.85
C LYS A 451 2.32 18.62 -30.76
N ARG A 452 1.36 18.64 -29.83
CA ARG A 452 1.16 17.52 -28.89
C ARG A 452 -0.16 16.84 -29.19
N ASP A 453 -0.16 16.05 -30.26
CA ASP A 453 -1.14 15.00 -30.44
C ASP A 453 -0.95 13.98 -29.30
N SER A 454 -1.89 13.97 -28.36
CA SER A 454 -1.99 12.90 -27.36
C SER A 454 -2.18 11.57 -28.12
N PRO A 455 -1.40 10.51 -27.83
CA PRO A 455 -1.45 9.24 -28.57
C PRO A 455 -2.63 8.36 -28.13
N LEU A 456 -3.74 8.96 -27.68
CA LEU A 456 -4.92 8.22 -27.27
C LEU A 456 -5.84 8.02 -28.49
N PRO A 457 -6.09 6.78 -28.93
CA PRO A 457 -7.08 6.51 -29.95
C PRO A 457 -8.46 6.98 -29.47
N ALA A 458 -9.20 7.70 -30.31
CA ALA A 458 -10.57 8.10 -30.04
C ALA A 458 -11.47 6.86 -29.98
N PRO A 459 -11.95 6.49 -28.77
CA PRO A 459 -13.39 6.48 -28.52
C PRO A 459 -13.71 6.92 -27.07
N PHE A 460 -13.39 8.15 -26.69
CA PHE A 460 -13.77 8.69 -25.37
C PHE A 460 -14.92 9.68 -25.53
N THR A 461 -16.12 9.16 -25.73
CA THR A 461 -17.38 9.92 -25.76
C THR A 461 -17.96 10.17 -24.36
N ARG A 462 -17.22 9.86 -23.29
CA ARG A 462 -17.62 10.06 -21.88
C ARG A 462 -16.82 11.20 -21.24
N PRO A 463 -17.39 11.93 -20.25
CA PRO A 463 -16.70 13.01 -19.54
C PRO A 463 -15.62 12.54 -18.54
N ILE A 464 -15.16 11.29 -18.65
CA ILE A 464 -14.18 10.70 -17.73
C ILE A 464 -12.80 11.27 -18.07
N PRO A 465 -12.05 11.83 -17.12
CA PRO A 465 -10.69 12.29 -17.37
C PRO A 465 -9.81 11.11 -17.83
N PRO A 466 -9.06 11.24 -18.94
CA PRO A 466 -8.30 10.12 -19.52
C PRO A 466 -7.27 9.52 -18.55
N GLN A 467 -6.76 10.34 -17.60
CA GLN A 467 -5.81 9.92 -16.57
C GLN A 467 -6.32 8.76 -15.72
N ALA A 468 -7.63 8.70 -15.43
CA ALA A 468 -8.20 7.59 -14.66
C ALA A 468 -7.98 6.25 -15.38
N LEU A 469 -8.17 6.22 -16.70
CA LEU A 469 -7.97 5.01 -17.49
C LEU A 469 -6.50 4.67 -17.68
N LEU A 470 -5.63 5.67 -17.87
CA LEU A 470 -4.18 5.47 -17.94
C LEU A 470 -3.65 4.77 -16.68
N ILE A 471 -4.06 5.24 -15.48
CA ILE A 471 -3.67 4.63 -14.20
C ILE A 471 -4.14 3.16 -14.13
N VAL A 472 -5.38 2.88 -14.52
CA VAL A 472 -5.94 1.53 -14.48
C VAL A 472 -5.23 0.60 -15.47
N GLN A 473 -4.94 1.09 -16.67
CA GLN A 473 -4.19 0.35 -17.69
C GLN A 473 -2.73 0.12 -17.29
N SER A 474 -2.16 0.89 -16.38
CA SER A 474 -0.82 0.62 -15.83
C SER A 474 -0.82 -0.42 -14.70
N SER A 475 -1.98 -0.81 -14.18
CA SER A 475 -2.05 -1.64 -12.96
C SER A 475 -1.41 -3.00 -13.14
N GLU A 476 -1.45 -3.59 -14.34
CA GLU A 476 -0.84 -4.89 -14.60
C GLU A 476 0.69 -4.88 -14.51
N TYR A 477 1.36 -3.77 -14.86
CA TYR A 477 2.81 -3.62 -14.69
C TYR A 477 3.20 -3.79 -13.22
N PHE A 478 2.50 -3.10 -12.32
CA PHE A 478 2.76 -3.17 -10.88
C PHE A 478 2.28 -4.47 -10.22
N LEU A 479 1.28 -5.12 -10.80
CA LEU A 479 0.74 -6.41 -10.32
C LEU A 479 1.36 -7.62 -11.03
N HIS A 480 2.43 -7.40 -11.78
CA HIS A 480 3.24 -8.46 -12.29
C HIS A 480 3.86 -9.24 -11.11
N PRO A 481 3.87 -10.58 -11.12
CA PRO A 481 4.38 -11.37 -9.99
C PRO A 481 5.82 -11.01 -9.60
N ASP A 482 6.65 -10.67 -10.59
CA ASP A 482 8.06 -10.28 -10.40
C ASP A 482 8.23 -8.92 -9.71
N MET A 483 7.19 -8.10 -9.53
CA MET A 483 7.25 -6.84 -8.77
C MET A 483 7.16 -7.04 -7.25
N GLY A 484 6.83 -8.26 -6.80
CA GLY A 484 6.56 -8.54 -5.39
C GLY A 484 5.42 -7.67 -4.82
N PHE A 485 5.39 -7.52 -3.49
CA PHE A 485 4.41 -6.65 -2.82
C PHE A 485 4.65 -5.16 -3.05
N SER A 486 5.88 -4.75 -3.31
CA SER A 486 6.22 -3.35 -3.53
C SER A 486 5.41 -2.74 -4.68
N GLY A 487 5.13 -3.51 -5.73
CA GLY A 487 4.25 -3.08 -6.81
C GLY A 487 2.83 -2.74 -6.34
N CYS A 488 2.25 -3.54 -5.45
CA CYS A 488 0.94 -3.25 -4.84
C CYS A 488 0.97 -1.92 -4.06
N ASP A 489 2.04 -1.66 -3.31
CA ASP A 489 2.21 -0.42 -2.55
C ASP A 489 2.37 0.79 -3.47
N PHE A 490 3.07 0.64 -4.60
CA PHE A 490 3.26 1.72 -5.58
C PHE A 490 1.96 2.11 -6.30
N ILE A 491 1.13 1.13 -6.69
CA ILE A 491 -0.09 1.37 -7.47
C ILE A 491 -1.34 1.58 -6.62
N GLY A 492 -1.36 1.13 -5.36
CA GLY A 492 -2.56 1.11 -4.52
C GLY A 492 -3.23 2.48 -4.37
N PHE A 493 -2.46 3.52 -4.05
CA PHE A 493 -3.00 4.89 -3.94
C PHE A 493 -3.50 5.45 -5.29
N PRO A 494 -2.70 5.48 -6.37
CA PRO A 494 -3.18 5.92 -7.68
C PRO A 494 -4.43 5.20 -8.16
N MET A 495 -4.44 3.87 -8.03
CA MET A 495 -5.56 3.02 -8.43
C MET A 495 -6.82 3.36 -7.61
N SER A 496 -6.70 3.67 -6.32
CA SER A 496 -7.84 4.11 -5.50
C SER A 496 -8.45 5.44 -5.97
N VAL A 497 -7.61 6.40 -6.37
CA VAL A 497 -8.06 7.70 -6.90
C VAL A 497 -8.76 7.50 -8.24
N ALA A 498 -8.20 6.68 -9.13
CA ALA A 498 -8.82 6.34 -10.41
C ALA A 498 -10.16 5.63 -10.22
N GLN A 499 -10.25 4.70 -9.25
CA GLN A 499 -11.47 3.97 -8.94
C GLN A 499 -12.59 4.93 -8.55
N ALA A 500 -12.31 5.82 -7.60
CA ALA A 500 -13.30 6.75 -7.10
C ALA A 500 -13.81 7.70 -8.20
N CYS A 501 -12.95 8.10 -9.14
CA CYS A 501 -13.35 8.85 -10.33
C CYS A 501 -14.25 8.02 -11.25
N LEU A 502 -13.89 6.77 -11.54
CA LEU A 502 -14.70 5.88 -12.39
C LEU A 502 -16.05 5.56 -11.75
N GLU A 503 -16.11 5.37 -10.43
CA GLU A 503 -17.34 5.20 -9.64
C GLU A 503 -18.23 6.42 -9.74
N HIS A 504 -17.66 7.63 -9.70
CA HIS A 504 -18.42 8.86 -9.88
C HIS A 504 -19.13 8.95 -11.23
N PHE A 505 -18.49 8.50 -12.30
CA PHE A 505 -19.03 8.55 -13.66
C PHE A 505 -19.77 7.28 -14.08
N TYR A 506 -19.99 6.34 -13.16
CA TYR A 506 -20.63 5.04 -13.45
C TYR A 506 -19.96 4.32 -14.64
N ALA A 507 -18.63 4.38 -14.66
CA ALA A 507 -17.84 3.88 -15.75
C ALA A 507 -17.87 2.34 -15.77
N PRO A 508 -18.23 1.67 -16.88
CA PRO A 508 -18.18 0.21 -16.98
C PRO A 508 -16.77 -0.35 -16.79
N GLU A 509 -15.73 0.47 -16.97
CA GLU A 509 -14.34 0.15 -16.70
C GLU A 509 -14.08 -0.25 -15.24
N LEU A 510 -15.00 0.07 -14.32
CA LEU A 510 -14.99 -0.44 -12.95
C LEU A 510 -14.99 -1.97 -12.86
N ALA A 511 -15.57 -2.66 -13.83
CA ALA A 511 -15.56 -4.13 -13.85
C ALA A 511 -14.13 -4.71 -13.89
N TRP A 512 -13.15 -3.95 -14.40
CA TRP A 512 -11.75 -4.38 -14.41
C TRP A 512 -11.15 -4.49 -13.00
N TYR A 513 -11.66 -3.72 -12.04
CA TYR A 513 -11.17 -3.74 -10.66
C TYR A 513 -11.41 -5.09 -9.97
N ASP A 514 -12.46 -5.83 -10.32
CA ASP A 514 -12.70 -7.16 -9.77
C ASP A 514 -11.55 -8.12 -10.14
N ILE A 515 -11.01 -8.00 -11.36
CA ILE A 515 -9.84 -8.75 -11.82
C ILE A 515 -8.57 -8.28 -11.10
N LEU A 516 -8.36 -6.97 -11.00
CA LEU A 516 -7.20 -6.41 -10.31
C LEU A 516 -7.17 -6.79 -8.82
N PHE A 517 -8.31 -6.79 -8.13
CA PHE A 517 -8.38 -7.18 -6.72
C PHE A 517 -8.20 -8.68 -6.52
N ALA A 518 -8.74 -9.50 -7.41
CA ALA A 518 -8.44 -10.92 -7.40
C ALA A 518 -6.93 -11.16 -7.57
N ARG A 519 -6.30 -10.42 -8.50
CA ARG A 519 -4.86 -10.48 -8.72
C ARG A 519 -4.05 -10.06 -7.49
N MET A 520 -4.39 -8.92 -6.87
CA MET A 520 -3.76 -8.47 -5.62
C MET A 520 -3.92 -9.49 -4.49
N LYS A 521 -5.11 -10.09 -4.36
CA LYS A 521 -5.38 -11.12 -3.35
C LYS A 521 -4.52 -12.37 -3.57
N GLU A 522 -4.29 -12.76 -4.81
CA GLU A 522 -3.42 -13.89 -5.14
C GLU A 522 -1.94 -13.59 -4.90
N ILE A 523 -1.47 -12.40 -5.27
CA ILE A 523 -0.10 -11.98 -4.94
C ILE A 523 0.06 -12.05 -3.41
N ARG A 524 -0.91 -11.53 -2.64
CA ARG A 524 -0.97 -11.66 -1.17
C ARG A 524 -0.99 -13.10 -0.68
N ASN A 525 -1.50 -14.02 -1.49
CA ASN A 525 -1.49 -15.44 -1.18
C ASN A 525 -0.22 -16.18 -1.66
N GLY A 526 0.75 -15.47 -2.24
CA GLY A 526 1.97 -16.07 -2.81
C GLY A 526 1.75 -16.74 -4.17
N GLY A 527 0.61 -16.48 -4.82
CA GLY A 527 0.27 -17.02 -6.14
C GLY A 527 0.91 -16.22 -7.27
N THR A 528 1.52 -16.91 -8.23
CA THR A 528 2.19 -16.27 -9.38
C THR A 528 1.23 -15.95 -10.52
N SER A 529 0.01 -16.50 -10.54
CA SER A 529 -0.92 -16.35 -11.66
C SER A 529 -2.39 -16.44 -11.24
N LEU A 530 -3.29 -15.76 -11.97
CA LEU A 530 -4.74 -15.88 -11.80
C LEU A 530 -5.23 -17.31 -12.01
N SER A 531 -5.90 -17.87 -11.00
CA SER A 531 -6.47 -19.23 -11.09
C SER A 531 -7.65 -19.27 -12.07
N GLU A 532 -7.81 -20.39 -12.80
CA GLU A 532 -8.92 -20.56 -13.74
C GLU A 532 -10.30 -20.46 -13.04
N ALA A 533 -10.39 -20.86 -11.77
CA ALA A 533 -11.59 -20.73 -10.95
C ALA A 533 -11.89 -19.26 -10.59
N SER A 534 -10.86 -18.45 -10.27
CA SER A 534 -11.01 -17.01 -10.05
C SER A 534 -11.49 -16.32 -11.34
N ILE A 535 -10.87 -16.67 -12.48
CA ILE A 535 -11.15 -16.04 -13.78
C ILE A 535 -12.55 -16.40 -14.31
N SER A 536 -13.00 -17.64 -14.13
CA SER A 536 -14.35 -18.05 -14.52
C SER A 536 -15.41 -17.37 -13.67
N HIS A 537 -15.25 -17.35 -12.34
CA HIS A 537 -16.20 -16.68 -11.46
C HIS A 537 -16.27 -15.18 -11.73
N ILE A 538 -15.14 -14.50 -11.98
CA ILE A 538 -15.11 -13.06 -12.26
C ILE A 538 -15.57 -12.76 -13.69
N GLY A 539 -15.24 -13.62 -14.64
CA GLY A 539 -15.66 -13.49 -16.05
C GLY A 539 -17.17 -13.62 -16.25
N GLU A 540 -17.87 -14.29 -15.33
CA GLU A 540 -19.34 -14.39 -15.27
C GLU A 540 -20.02 -13.21 -14.56
N LEU A 541 -19.27 -12.39 -13.80
CA LEU A 541 -19.82 -11.20 -13.17
C LEU A 541 -20.20 -10.19 -14.27
N SER A 542 -21.50 -9.97 -14.43
CA SER A 542 -21.99 -8.79 -15.15
C SER A 542 -21.46 -7.53 -14.46
N PRO A 543 -21.14 -6.44 -15.19
CA PRO A 543 -20.82 -5.16 -14.56
C PRO A 543 -21.93 -4.85 -13.56
N SER A 544 -21.61 -4.88 -12.27
CA SER A 544 -22.62 -5.02 -11.23
C SER A 544 -23.61 -3.85 -11.32
N PRO A 545 -24.92 -4.10 -11.53
CA PRO A 545 -25.92 -3.03 -11.52
C PRO A 545 -26.15 -2.46 -10.12
N LEU A 546 -25.51 -3.02 -9.08
CA LEU A 546 -25.59 -2.55 -7.69
C LEU A 546 -24.53 -1.47 -7.35
N ARG A 547 -23.81 -0.96 -8.35
CA ARG A 547 -23.07 0.32 -8.29
C ARG A 547 -23.57 1.31 -9.36
N LEU A 548 -24.84 1.22 -9.78
CA LEU A 548 -25.55 2.22 -10.60
C LEU A 548 -26.33 3.19 -9.71
#